data_AF-A0A1H9SIL6-F1
#
_entry.id   AF-A0A1H9SIL6-F1
#
_cell.length_a   1.000
_cell.length_b   1.000
_cell.length_c   1.000
_cell.angle_alpha   90.00
_cell.angle_beta   90.00
_cell.angle_gamma   90.00
#
_symmetry.space_group_name_H-M   'P 1'
#
loop_
_entity.id
_entity.type
_entity.pdbx_description
1 polymer ?
#
loop_
_entity_poly.entity_id
_entity_poly.type
_entity_poly.pdbx_seq_one_letter_code
_entity_poly.pdbx_strand_id
1 'polypeptide(L)'
;MPTAPLNIGFGTPWADQIDFLRQKLRLPTERWDDIQRAAHDRAFMVAGVAKADLLADLQGAVTRAAEMGMGVAQFQREFLAIVAKHGWTGWTGEGSAAGEAWRTRIIYQTNMANSYAAGRYRQLTDPDYLRLRPYWRYIHSDGVAHPRPQHLAWHGLTLPHDHPFWQTHFAPNGWGCECRITSVSRKEGEASARAGLGEPPASWDAIDPKTGAMLGIDKGFDYALGAGVKQSFQRLIDDKLIRLNAPIGAAMWEALKPTLLQERLVAWQPVADATFASMRSQGIATLVHTLEPATVAALQSQGVVLENAAVWIRDTELLHAIRHDKTGRGAAIPHEVWRELPALLAQATPYWDKVKKNLIYAIDLGSKVGKFAVEINYNEKGWFDGVRAKLVSNFVRTGGLVEPANLLEPKYFPLNGT
;
A
#
# COMPACT_ATOMS: atom_id res chain seq x y z
N MET A 1 -7.57 33.67 -11.07
CA MET A 1 -6.90 32.36 -10.99
C MET A 1 -6.12 32.16 -12.27
N PRO A 2 -4.80 31.90 -12.24
CA PRO A 2 -4.10 31.61 -13.47
C PRO A 2 -4.46 30.18 -13.90
N THR A 3 -5.13 30.09 -15.05
CA THR A 3 -5.42 28.84 -15.76
C THR A 3 -4.10 28.18 -16.16
N ALA A 4 -3.82 26.99 -15.63
CA ALA A 4 -2.70 26.19 -16.10
C ALA A 4 -2.88 25.91 -17.61
N PRO A 5 -1.86 26.13 -18.45
CA PRO A 5 -1.98 25.88 -19.87
C PRO A 5 -2.19 24.38 -20.12
N LEU A 6 -3.21 24.06 -20.91
CA LEU A 6 -3.44 22.71 -21.45
C LEU A 6 -2.32 22.39 -22.45
N ASN A 7 -1.27 21.74 -21.98
CA ASN A 7 -0.22 21.17 -22.84
C ASN A 7 -0.78 19.93 -23.55
N ILE A 8 -1.48 20.13 -24.67
CA ILE A 8 -1.88 19.08 -25.60
C ILE A 8 -0.83 19.04 -26.73
N GLY A 9 0.31 18.41 -26.47
CA GLY A 9 1.31 18.09 -27.48
C GLY A 9 1.44 16.57 -27.66
N PHE A 10 1.54 16.10 -28.90
CA PHE A 10 2.00 14.73 -29.16
C PHE A 10 3.44 14.59 -28.63
N GLY A 11 3.67 13.64 -27.72
CA GLY A 11 4.96 13.47 -27.05
C GLY A 11 5.13 14.24 -25.74
N THR A 12 4.06 14.87 -25.20
CA THR A 12 4.10 15.35 -23.81
C THR A 12 3.98 14.15 -22.86
N PRO A 13 4.91 13.95 -21.91
CA PRO A 13 4.82 12.85 -20.96
C PRO A 13 3.52 12.97 -20.17
N TRP A 14 2.74 11.89 -20.10
CA TRP A 14 1.42 11.97 -19.51
C TRP A 14 1.50 12.00 -17.98
N ALA A 15 1.19 13.17 -17.41
CA ALA A 15 1.35 13.43 -15.99
C ALA A 15 0.64 12.40 -15.09
N ASP A 16 -0.59 11.99 -15.42
CA ASP A 16 -1.33 11.03 -14.58
C ASP A 16 -0.64 9.66 -14.51
N GLN A 17 -0.05 9.21 -15.62
CA GLN A 17 0.72 7.97 -15.66
C GLN A 17 2.01 8.08 -14.84
N ILE A 18 2.72 9.19 -14.99
CA ILE A 18 4.00 9.44 -14.30
C ILE A 18 3.78 9.60 -12.80
N ASP A 19 2.76 10.35 -12.41
CA ASP A 19 2.37 10.54 -11.00
C ASP A 19 2.03 9.20 -10.36
N PHE A 20 1.28 8.34 -11.06
CA PHE A 20 0.97 7.00 -10.57
C PHE A 20 2.24 6.15 -10.36
N LEU A 21 3.22 6.22 -11.26
CA LEU A 21 4.49 5.51 -11.09
C LEU A 21 5.34 6.06 -9.93
N ARG A 22 5.38 7.39 -9.77
CA ARG A 22 6.16 8.08 -8.73
C ARG A 22 5.56 7.92 -7.33
N GLN A 23 4.24 7.83 -7.21
CA GLN A 23 3.54 7.68 -5.94
C GLN A 23 3.61 6.26 -5.36
N LYS A 24 4.00 5.27 -6.17
CA LYS A 24 4.15 3.89 -5.71
C LYS A 24 5.26 3.74 -4.69
N LEU A 25 4.94 3.04 -3.61
CA LEU A 25 5.86 2.68 -2.55
C LEU A 25 6.65 1.43 -2.92
N ARG A 26 7.95 1.46 -2.70
CA ARG A 26 8.85 0.36 -3.06
C ARG A 26 8.74 -0.76 -2.03
N LEU A 27 8.07 -1.85 -2.39
CA LEU A 27 7.91 -3.00 -1.50
C LEU A 27 8.80 -4.18 -1.96
N PRO A 28 9.76 -4.61 -1.13
CA PRO A 28 10.44 -5.88 -1.32
C PRO A 28 9.44 -7.04 -1.36
N THR A 29 9.64 -7.98 -2.29
CA THR A 29 8.84 -9.21 -2.40
C THR A 29 9.68 -10.35 -2.92
N GLU A 30 9.39 -11.56 -2.47
CA GLU A 30 10.00 -12.78 -3.01
C GLU A 30 9.24 -13.22 -4.27
N ARG A 31 7.91 -13.08 -4.25
CA ARG A 31 7.02 -13.49 -5.34
C ARG A 31 6.14 -12.34 -5.81
N TRP A 32 5.69 -12.42 -7.05
CA TRP A 32 4.82 -11.40 -7.62
C TRP A 32 3.43 -11.36 -6.96
N ASP A 33 2.98 -12.49 -6.40
CA ASP A 33 1.66 -12.64 -5.75
C ASP A 33 1.68 -12.40 -4.23
N ASP A 34 2.79 -11.92 -3.68
CA ASP A 34 2.91 -11.51 -2.27
C ASP A 34 1.99 -10.31 -1.93
N ILE A 35 1.56 -9.55 -2.94
CA ILE A 35 0.38 -8.67 -2.88
C ILE A 35 -0.46 -8.86 -4.11
N GLN A 36 -1.74 -8.55 -4.01
CA GLN A 36 -2.67 -8.67 -5.11
C GLN A 36 -3.61 -7.46 -5.19
N ARG A 37 -4.19 -7.25 -6.37
CA ARG A 37 -5.26 -6.29 -6.63
C ARG A 37 -4.84 -4.84 -6.31
N ALA A 38 -5.71 -4.06 -5.67
CA ALA A 38 -5.51 -2.64 -5.34
C ALA A 38 -4.22 -2.34 -4.58
N ALA A 39 -3.61 -3.34 -3.93
CA ALA A 39 -2.27 -3.24 -3.39
C ALA A 39 -1.21 -2.82 -4.43
N HIS A 40 -1.32 -3.33 -5.65
CA HIS A 40 -0.43 -2.97 -6.75
C HIS A 40 -0.63 -1.52 -7.19
N ASP A 41 -1.78 -0.87 -6.97
CA ASP A 41 -1.91 0.57 -7.26
C ASP A 41 -0.94 1.41 -6.43
N ARG A 42 -0.62 0.92 -5.23
CA ARG A 42 0.13 1.68 -4.24
C ARG A 42 1.58 1.22 -4.09
N ALA A 43 1.96 0.09 -4.67
CA ALA A 43 3.28 -0.49 -4.53
C ALA A 43 3.99 -0.71 -5.87
N PHE A 44 5.31 -0.46 -5.88
CA PHE A 44 6.25 -0.89 -6.91
C PHE A 44 7.06 -2.05 -6.36
N MET A 45 7.13 -3.13 -7.14
CA MET A 45 7.76 -4.37 -6.72
C MET A 45 8.42 -5.05 -7.90
N VAL A 46 9.48 -5.79 -7.62
CA VAL A 46 10.09 -6.72 -8.55
C VAL A 46 10.38 -8.00 -7.78
N ALA A 47 9.76 -9.11 -8.19
CA ALA A 47 9.89 -10.39 -7.50
C ALA A 47 11.37 -10.80 -7.38
N GLY A 48 11.82 -11.12 -6.16
CA GLY A 48 13.19 -11.47 -5.83
C GLY A 48 14.13 -10.29 -5.56
N VAL A 49 13.61 -9.04 -5.56
CA VAL A 49 14.38 -7.85 -5.17
C VAL A 49 14.12 -7.54 -3.70
N ALA A 50 15.13 -7.82 -2.86
CA ALA A 50 15.10 -7.50 -1.43
C ALA A 50 15.78 -6.15 -1.08
N LYS A 51 16.78 -5.73 -1.86
CA LYS A 51 17.56 -4.51 -1.59
C LYS A 51 16.78 -3.25 -1.98
N ALA A 52 16.64 -2.31 -1.04
CA ALA A 52 15.90 -1.06 -1.25
C ALA A 52 16.49 -0.20 -2.38
N ASP A 53 17.81 -0.08 -2.47
CA ASP A 53 18.47 0.75 -3.49
C ASP A 53 18.31 0.18 -4.91
N LEU A 54 18.33 -1.15 -5.04
CA LEU A 54 18.04 -1.81 -6.31
C LEU A 54 16.58 -1.56 -6.73
N LEU A 55 15.65 -1.68 -5.80
CA LEU A 55 14.24 -1.43 -6.08
C LEU A 55 13.98 0.04 -6.45
N ALA A 56 14.74 0.97 -5.86
CA ALA A 56 14.72 2.39 -6.18
C ALA A 56 15.23 2.68 -7.61
N ASP A 57 16.38 2.12 -7.98
CA ASP A 57 16.91 2.28 -9.34
C ASP A 57 15.99 1.66 -10.40
N LEU A 58 15.37 0.51 -10.11
CA LEU A 58 14.42 -0.16 -11.00
C LEU A 58 13.11 0.63 -11.17
N GLN A 59 12.55 1.18 -10.08
CA GLN A 59 11.41 2.10 -10.17
C GLN A 59 11.78 3.32 -11.01
N GLY A 60 12.97 3.89 -10.77
CA GLY A 60 13.50 5.01 -11.54
C GLY A 60 13.59 4.71 -13.03
N ALA A 61 14.05 3.51 -13.42
CA ALA A 61 14.12 3.09 -14.82
C ALA A 61 12.73 3.01 -15.48
N VAL A 62 11.73 2.45 -14.78
CA VAL A 62 10.35 2.39 -15.27
C VAL A 62 9.76 3.79 -15.41
N THR A 63 9.96 4.65 -14.42
CA THR A 63 9.47 6.04 -14.45
C THR A 63 10.13 6.83 -15.58
N ARG A 64 11.45 6.75 -15.74
CA ARG A 64 12.16 7.37 -16.87
C ARG A 64 11.68 6.86 -18.22
N ALA A 65 11.36 5.57 -18.31
CA ALA A 65 10.82 5.00 -19.54
C ALA A 65 9.48 5.64 -19.93
N ALA A 66 8.59 5.88 -18.97
CA ALA A 66 7.35 6.62 -19.20
C ALA A 66 7.57 8.10 -19.50
N GLU A 67 8.51 8.75 -18.79
CA GLU A 67 8.83 10.17 -18.94
C GLU A 67 9.47 10.51 -20.29
N MET A 68 10.38 9.66 -20.78
CA MET A 68 11.16 9.90 -21.98
C MET A 68 10.64 9.12 -23.20
N GLY A 69 9.55 8.36 -23.06
CA GLY A 69 9.01 7.52 -24.13
C GLY A 69 9.97 6.41 -24.57
N MET A 70 10.76 5.87 -23.64
CA MET A 70 11.75 4.82 -23.96
C MET A 70 11.07 3.51 -24.32
N GLY A 71 11.50 2.89 -25.41
CA GLY A 71 11.05 1.55 -25.80
C GLY A 71 11.67 0.43 -24.95
N VAL A 72 11.09 -0.77 -25.05
CA VAL A 72 11.51 -1.97 -24.28
C VAL A 72 12.99 -2.31 -24.42
N ALA A 73 13.60 -2.10 -25.59
CA ALA A 73 15.01 -2.38 -25.82
C ALA A 73 15.94 -1.45 -25.02
N GLN A 74 15.55 -0.19 -24.83
CA GLN A 74 16.30 0.75 -24.00
C GLN A 74 16.14 0.41 -22.52
N PHE A 75 14.91 0.12 -22.09
CA PHE A 75 14.64 -0.33 -20.72
C PHE A 75 15.44 -1.60 -20.38
N GLN A 76 15.52 -2.58 -21.30
CA GLN A 76 16.30 -3.79 -21.10
C GLN A 76 17.78 -3.49 -20.84
N ARG A 77 18.40 -2.54 -21.58
CA ARG A 77 19.78 -2.12 -21.34
C ARG A 77 19.96 -1.45 -19.97
N GLU A 78 19.04 -0.56 -19.59
CA GLU A 78 19.07 0.07 -18.27
C GLU A 78 18.90 -0.94 -17.14
N PHE A 79 17.96 -1.88 -17.29
CA PHE A 79 17.72 -2.94 -16.31
C PHE A 79 18.99 -3.76 -16.08
N LEU A 80 19.62 -4.25 -17.14
CA LEU A 80 20.85 -5.05 -17.02
C LEU A 80 21.99 -4.26 -16.35
N ALA A 81 22.14 -2.98 -16.68
CA ALA A 81 23.12 -2.11 -16.05
C ALA A 81 22.84 -1.91 -14.55
N ILE A 82 21.58 -1.72 -14.16
CA ILE A 82 21.16 -1.57 -12.76
C ILE A 82 21.41 -2.87 -11.98
N VAL A 83 21.00 -4.00 -12.52
CA VAL A 83 21.21 -5.32 -11.90
C VAL A 83 22.70 -5.59 -11.68
N ALA A 84 23.54 -5.31 -12.68
CA ALA A 84 24.99 -5.44 -12.58
C ALA A 84 25.59 -4.51 -11.51
N LYS A 85 25.16 -3.23 -11.49
CA LYS A 85 25.59 -2.23 -10.49
C LYS A 85 25.33 -2.69 -9.06
N HIS A 86 24.20 -3.35 -8.81
CA HIS A 86 23.80 -3.80 -7.47
C HIS A 86 24.26 -5.23 -7.12
N GLY A 87 24.95 -5.90 -8.04
CA GLY A 87 25.40 -7.28 -7.90
C GLY A 87 24.25 -8.26 -7.66
N TRP A 88 23.08 -8.02 -8.25
CA TRP A 88 21.93 -8.90 -8.08
C TRP A 88 22.01 -10.06 -9.08
N THR A 89 22.15 -11.27 -8.54
CA THR A 89 22.27 -12.52 -9.30
C THR A 89 21.25 -13.54 -8.79
N GLY A 90 21.09 -14.65 -9.52
CA GLY A 90 20.10 -15.70 -9.28
C GLY A 90 18.66 -15.34 -9.67
N TRP A 91 18.44 -14.27 -10.45
CA TRP A 91 17.09 -13.82 -10.80
C TRP A 91 16.52 -14.58 -12.00
N THR A 92 15.20 -14.75 -12.04
CA THR A 92 14.54 -15.61 -13.06
C THR A 92 14.77 -15.09 -14.48
N GLY A 93 15.47 -15.88 -15.30
CA GLY A 93 15.80 -15.54 -16.67
C GLY A 93 17.25 -15.08 -16.89
N GLU A 94 18.02 -14.87 -15.82
CA GLU A 94 19.45 -14.53 -15.90
C GLU A 94 20.26 -15.58 -16.66
N GLY A 95 21.29 -15.14 -17.39
CA GLY A 95 22.26 -16.03 -18.02
C GLY A 95 21.83 -16.58 -19.38
N SER A 96 20.66 -16.16 -19.90
CA SER A 96 20.23 -16.46 -21.27
C SER A 96 19.59 -15.26 -21.92
N ALA A 97 19.97 -14.94 -23.16
CA ALA A 97 19.41 -13.79 -23.89
C ALA A 97 17.86 -13.84 -23.97
N ALA A 98 17.29 -15.04 -24.12
CA ALA A 98 15.84 -15.24 -24.15
C ALA A 98 15.17 -14.98 -22.79
N GLY A 99 15.76 -15.47 -21.69
CA GLY A 99 15.25 -15.27 -20.34
C GLY A 99 15.33 -13.80 -19.89
N GLU A 100 16.45 -13.13 -20.17
CA GLU A 100 16.64 -11.72 -19.86
C GLU A 100 15.66 -10.83 -20.65
N ALA A 101 15.51 -11.10 -21.95
CA ALA A 101 14.55 -10.39 -22.80
C ALA A 101 13.10 -10.63 -22.34
N TRP A 102 12.74 -11.86 -21.96
CA TRP A 102 11.42 -12.16 -21.43
C TRP A 102 11.13 -11.40 -20.14
N ARG A 103 12.00 -11.49 -19.12
CA ARG A 103 11.77 -10.84 -17.83
C ARG A 103 11.63 -9.33 -17.97
N THR A 104 12.58 -8.71 -18.67
CA THR A 104 12.59 -7.25 -18.85
C THR A 104 11.39 -6.77 -19.64
N ARG A 105 10.97 -7.50 -20.67
CA ARG A 105 9.73 -7.21 -21.41
C ARG A 105 8.49 -7.27 -20.51
N ILE A 106 8.34 -8.30 -19.69
CA ILE A 106 7.18 -8.43 -18.79
C ILE A 106 7.13 -7.29 -17.79
N ILE A 107 8.27 -6.95 -17.14
CA ILE A 107 8.34 -5.83 -16.20
C ILE A 107 7.96 -4.53 -16.88
N TYR A 108 8.55 -4.25 -18.06
CA TYR A 108 8.27 -3.04 -18.83
C TYR A 108 6.80 -2.95 -19.23
N GLN A 109 6.29 -3.94 -19.97
CA GLN A 109 4.93 -3.92 -20.53
C GLN A 109 3.88 -3.82 -19.44
N THR A 110 4.03 -4.59 -18.36
CA THR A 110 3.07 -4.59 -17.25
C THR A 110 3.04 -3.23 -16.55
N ASN A 111 4.19 -2.64 -16.24
CA ASN A 111 4.22 -1.34 -15.59
C ASN A 111 3.70 -0.23 -16.50
N MET A 112 4.04 -0.24 -17.79
CA MET A 112 3.56 0.75 -18.76
C MET A 112 2.04 0.65 -18.95
N ALA A 113 1.51 -0.56 -19.19
CA ALA A 113 0.07 -0.77 -19.37
C ALA A 113 -0.72 -0.42 -18.10
N ASN A 114 -0.25 -0.86 -16.93
CA ASN A 114 -0.95 -0.61 -15.67
C ASN A 114 -0.95 0.88 -15.29
N SER A 115 0.19 1.56 -15.44
CA SER A 115 0.28 2.99 -15.15
C SER A 115 -0.54 3.83 -16.11
N TYR A 116 -0.57 3.45 -17.39
CA TYR A 116 -1.45 4.09 -18.37
C TYR A 116 -2.92 3.90 -18.00
N ALA A 117 -3.35 2.67 -17.68
CA ALA A 117 -4.72 2.39 -17.28
C ALA A 117 -5.13 3.15 -16.00
N ALA A 118 -4.25 3.27 -15.00
CA ALA A 118 -4.53 4.03 -13.79
C ALA A 118 -4.74 5.52 -14.08
N GLY A 119 -3.90 6.12 -14.94
CA GLY A 119 -4.13 7.48 -15.41
C GLY A 119 -5.46 7.61 -16.15
N ARG A 120 -5.84 6.58 -16.92
CA ARG A 120 -7.08 6.61 -17.73
C ARG A 120 -8.26 6.57 -16.80
N TYR A 121 -8.22 5.71 -15.78
CA TYR A 121 -9.23 5.65 -14.75
C TYR A 121 -9.43 7.01 -14.07
N ARG A 122 -8.35 7.72 -13.70
CA ARG A 122 -8.43 9.06 -13.12
C ARG A 122 -9.16 10.05 -14.05
N GLN A 123 -8.83 10.06 -15.33
CA GLN A 123 -9.49 10.93 -16.31
C GLN A 123 -10.95 10.53 -16.56
N LEU A 124 -11.20 9.23 -16.67
CA LEU A 124 -12.52 8.68 -16.96
C LEU A 124 -13.49 8.84 -15.78
N THR A 125 -12.99 9.03 -14.56
CA THR A 125 -13.79 9.25 -13.35
C THR A 125 -13.86 10.71 -12.92
N ASP A 126 -13.27 11.63 -13.69
CA ASP A 126 -13.42 13.06 -13.46
C ASP A 126 -14.91 13.47 -13.60
N PRO A 127 -15.50 14.19 -12.63
CA PRO A 127 -16.93 14.54 -12.66
C PRO A 127 -17.36 15.32 -13.91
N ASP A 128 -16.52 16.23 -14.42
CA ASP A 128 -16.83 16.99 -15.63
C ASP A 128 -16.78 16.10 -16.87
N TYR A 129 -15.83 15.16 -16.88
CA TYR A 129 -15.71 14.18 -17.95
C TYR A 129 -16.89 13.21 -17.97
N LEU A 130 -17.29 12.68 -16.81
CA LEU A 130 -18.45 11.80 -16.65
C LEU A 130 -19.76 12.48 -17.05
N ARG A 131 -19.92 13.77 -16.73
CA ARG A 131 -21.10 14.55 -17.14
C ARG A 131 -21.26 14.60 -18.67
N LEU A 132 -20.15 14.66 -19.41
CA LEU A 132 -20.15 14.73 -20.87
C LEU A 132 -20.14 13.34 -21.54
N ARG A 133 -19.46 12.36 -20.93
CA ARG A 133 -19.25 11.01 -21.46
C ARG A 133 -19.52 9.94 -20.39
N PRO A 134 -20.80 9.70 -20.03
CA PRO A 134 -21.18 8.86 -18.90
C PRO A 134 -21.10 7.35 -19.16
N TYR A 135 -20.69 6.94 -20.36
CA TYR A 135 -20.55 5.54 -20.75
C TYR A 135 -19.09 5.22 -21.04
N TRP A 136 -18.69 3.99 -20.75
CA TRP A 136 -17.39 3.44 -21.09
C TRP A 136 -17.56 2.30 -22.10
N ARG A 137 -16.56 2.12 -22.95
CA ARG A 137 -16.49 1.08 -23.97
C ARG A 137 -15.19 0.30 -23.85
N TYR A 138 -15.30 -1.01 -23.84
CA TYR A 138 -14.17 -1.92 -23.85
C TYR A 138 -13.67 -2.11 -25.28
N ILE A 139 -12.36 -1.92 -25.51
CA ILE A 139 -11.73 -2.03 -26.82
C ILE A 139 -10.60 -3.07 -26.73
N HIS A 140 -10.80 -4.19 -27.41
CA HIS A 140 -9.72 -5.14 -27.70
C HIS A 140 -8.73 -4.56 -28.72
N SER A 141 -7.43 -4.89 -28.57
CA SER A 141 -6.36 -4.50 -29.50
C SER A 141 -6.16 -5.57 -30.56
N ASP A 142 -6.27 -5.21 -31.83
CA ASP A 142 -6.00 -6.10 -32.97
C ASP A 142 -4.52 -6.52 -33.06
N GLY A 143 -3.63 -5.87 -32.30
CA GLY A 143 -2.21 -6.21 -32.23
C GLY A 143 -1.90 -7.47 -31.42
N VAL A 144 -2.86 -8.01 -30.67
CA VAL A 144 -2.66 -9.21 -29.85
C VAL A 144 -2.81 -10.46 -30.72
N ALA A 145 -1.69 -11.13 -31.02
CA ALA A 145 -1.67 -12.31 -31.89
C ALA A 145 -2.48 -13.51 -31.35
N HIS A 146 -2.57 -13.65 -30.03
CA HIS A 146 -3.32 -14.72 -29.37
C HIS A 146 -4.28 -14.13 -28.34
N PRO A 147 -5.41 -13.56 -28.79
CA PRO A 147 -6.34 -12.88 -27.90
C PRO A 147 -7.11 -13.89 -27.04
N ARG A 148 -7.39 -13.51 -25.79
CA ARG A 148 -8.31 -14.30 -24.94
C ARG A 148 -9.72 -14.19 -25.54
N PRO A 149 -10.46 -15.30 -25.74
CA PRO A 149 -11.80 -15.25 -26.35
C PRO A 149 -12.77 -14.31 -25.65
N GLN A 150 -12.65 -14.20 -24.32
CA GLN A 150 -13.45 -13.27 -23.51
C GLN A 150 -13.20 -11.81 -23.91
N HIS A 151 -11.95 -11.43 -24.19
CA HIS A 151 -11.61 -10.05 -24.55
C HIS A 151 -12.17 -9.68 -25.92
N LEU A 152 -12.24 -10.64 -26.85
CA LEU A 152 -12.93 -10.46 -28.13
C LEU A 152 -14.44 -10.30 -27.92
N ALA A 153 -15.04 -11.12 -27.06
CA ALA A 153 -16.46 -11.03 -26.73
C ALA A 153 -16.84 -9.71 -26.04
N TRP A 154 -15.90 -9.10 -25.32
CA TRP A 154 -16.08 -7.79 -24.70
C TRP A 154 -15.77 -6.62 -25.66
N HIS A 155 -15.18 -6.84 -26.83
CA HIS A 155 -14.88 -5.75 -27.76
C HIS A 155 -16.17 -5.04 -28.18
N GLY A 156 -16.23 -3.72 -27.97
CA GLY A 156 -17.40 -2.90 -28.26
C GLY A 156 -18.46 -2.88 -27.16
N LEU A 157 -18.35 -3.73 -26.14
CA LEU A 157 -19.22 -3.71 -24.96
C LEU A 157 -19.19 -2.31 -24.35
N THR A 158 -20.36 -1.69 -24.24
CA THR A 158 -20.53 -0.30 -23.86
C THR A 158 -21.55 -0.20 -22.74
N LEU A 159 -21.10 0.21 -21.56
CA LEU A 159 -21.90 0.22 -20.34
C LEU A 159 -21.82 1.59 -19.65
N PRO A 160 -22.81 1.97 -18.83
CA PRO A 160 -22.67 3.11 -17.92
C PRO A 160 -21.38 3.02 -17.09
N HIS A 161 -20.77 4.15 -16.76
CA HIS A 161 -19.47 4.19 -16.06
C HIS A 161 -19.49 3.48 -14.68
N ASP A 162 -20.64 3.38 -14.05
CA ASP A 162 -20.87 2.83 -12.71
C ASP A 162 -21.34 1.37 -12.74
N HIS A 163 -21.45 0.78 -13.93
CA HIS A 163 -21.83 -0.62 -14.06
C HIS A 163 -20.81 -1.54 -13.34
N PRO A 164 -21.25 -2.55 -12.56
CA PRO A 164 -20.37 -3.42 -11.77
C PRO A 164 -19.26 -4.11 -12.55
N PHE A 165 -19.48 -4.40 -13.84
CA PHE A 165 -18.48 -4.92 -14.77
C PHE A 165 -17.14 -4.18 -14.68
N TRP A 166 -17.15 -2.85 -14.60
CA TRP A 166 -15.92 -2.06 -14.59
C TRP A 166 -15.10 -2.18 -13.32
N GLN A 167 -15.67 -2.69 -12.22
CA GLN A 167 -14.93 -2.88 -10.99
C GLN A 167 -13.82 -3.94 -11.15
N THR A 168 -14.03 -4.91 -12.04
CA THR A 168 -13.15 -6.06 -12.25
C THR A 168 -12.60 -6.17 -13.67
N HIS A 169 -13.29 -5.60 -14.67
CA HIS A 169 -12.95 -5.74 -16.10
C HIS A 169 -12.31 -4.48 -16.72
N PHE A 170 -11.88 -3.52 -15.91
CA PHE A 170 -11.21 -2.32 -16.39
C PHE A 170 -9.77 -2.64 -16.80
N ALA A 171 -9.55 -2.80 -18.11
CA ALA A 171 -8.30 -3.29 -18.68
C ALA A 171 -7.05 -2.48 -18.24
N PRO A 172 -5.86 -3.11 -18.16
CA PRO A 172 -5.53 -4.49 -18.56
C PRO A 172 -6.09 -5.58 -17.65
N ASN A 173 -6.49 -6.71 -18.25
CA ASN A 173 -7.10 -7.86 -17.56
C ASN A 173 -6.13 -9.04 -17.40
N GLY A 174 -4.84 -8.83 -17.61
CA GLY A 174 -3.85 -9.89 -17.49
C GLY A 174 -2.52 -9.56 -18.14
N TRP A 175 -1.59 -10.51 -18.04
CA TRP A 175 -0.28 -10.41 -18.65
C TRP A 175 -0.41 -10.30 -20.17
N GLY A 176 0.32 -9.33 -20.75
CA GLY A 176 0.30 -9.04 -22.19
C GLY A 176 -1.05 -8.52 -22.71
N CYS A 177 -1.97 -8.10 -21.85
CA CYS A 177 -3.23 -7.51 -22.28
C CYS A 177 -3.00 -6.09 -22.82
N GLU A 178 -3.43 -5.85 -24.06
CA GLU A 178 -3.36 -4.53 -24.71
C GLU A 178 -4.76 -3.89 -24.89
N CYS A 179 -5.78 -4.48 -24.28
CA CYS A 179 -7.14 -3.94 -24.28
C CYS A 179 -7.18 -2.61 -23.52
N ARG A 180 -8.10 -1.72 -23.88
CA ARG A 180 -8.26 -0.40 -23.26
C ARG A 180 -9.73 -0.03 -23.05
N ILE A 181 -9.97 0.88 -22.11
CA ILE A 181 -11.28 1.48 -21.88
C ILE A 181 -11.29 2.91 -22.44
N THR A 182 -12.31 3.22 -23.24
CA THR A 182 -12.56 4.58 -23.74
C THR A 182 -13.91 5.07 -23.25
N SER A 183 -14.06 6.38 -23.09
CA SER A 183 -15.37 6.97 -22.84
C SER A 183 -16.14 7.17 -24.14
N VAL A 184 -17.46 7.15 -24.02
CA VAL A 184 -18.37 7.41 -25.13
C VAL A 184 -19.50 8.33 -24.66
N SER A 185 -20.04 9.10 -25.58
CA SER A 185 -21.18 9.97 -25.27
C SER A 185 -22.43 9.15 -24.94
N ARG A 186 -23.41 9.77 -24.28
CA ARG A 186 -24.71 9.14 -24.02
C ARG A 186 -25.37 8.60 -25.30
N LYS A 187 -25.37 9.39 -26.37
CA LYS A 187 -25.93 9.01 -27.67
C LYS A 187 -25.27 7.75 -28.24
N GLU A 188 -23.94 7.67 -28.15
CA GLU A 188 -23.18 6.50 -28.61
C GLU A 188 -23.41 5.28 -27.71
N GLY A 189 -23.49 5.47 -26.39
CA GLY A 189 -23.80 4.40 -25.44
C GLY A 189 -25.17 3.77 -25.70
N GLU A 190 -26.19 4.60 -25.85
CA GLU A 190 -27.55 4.15 -26.18
C GLU A 190 -27.62 3.48 -27.57
N ALA A 191 -26.81 3.94 -28.52
CA ALA A 191 -26.70 3.30 -29.83
C ALA A 191 -26.05 1.91 -29.73
N SER A 192 -24.98 1.76 -28.93
CA SER A 192 -24.37 0.47 -28.64
C SER A 192 -25.35 -0.48 -27.96
N ALA A 193 -26.17 0.00 -27.02
CA ALA A 193 -27.19 -0.81 -26.37
C ALA A 193 -28.22 -1.34 -27.38
N ARG A 194 -28.72 -0.51 -28.29
CA ARG A 194 -29.62 -0.94 -29.39
C ARG A 194 -28.96 -1.93 -30.35
N ALA A 195 -27.64 -1.90 -30.48
CA ALA A 195 -26.87 -2.86 -31.27
C ALA A 195 -26.55 -4.17 -30.52
N GLY A 196 -27.09 -4.37 -29.31
CA GLY A 196 -26.85 -5.57 -28.50
C GLY A 196 -25.52 -5.56 -27.73
N LEU A 197 -24.83 -4.41 -27.67
CA LEU A 197 -23.55 -4.23 -26.95
C LEU A 197 -23.73 -3.50 -25.61
N GLY A 198 -24.95 -3.40 -25.10
CA GLY A 198 -25.30 -2.69 -23.87
C GLY A 198 -25.38 -3.54 -22.62
N GLU A 199 -25.10 -4.84 -22.74
CA GLU A 199 -25.16 -5.82 -21.65
C GLU A 199 -23.94 -6.73 -21.74
N PRO A 200 -23.27 -7.05 -20.61
CA PRO A 200 -22.17 -7.99 -20.63
C PRO A 200 -22.67 -9.42 -20.93
N PRO A 201 -21.81 -10.32 -21.46
CA PRO A 201 -22.18 -11.73 -21.65
C PRO A 201 -22.63 -12.36 -20.34
N ALA A 202 -23.66 -13.22 -20.34
CA ALA A 202 -24.29 -13.74 -19.10
C ALA A 202 -23.33 -14.40 -18.09
N SER A 203 -22.17 -14.89 -18.52
CA SER A 203 -21.14 -15.52 -17.67
C SER A 203 -19.93 -14.61 -17.41
N TRP A 204 -20.09 -13.29 -17.49
CA TRP A 204 -18.98 -12.33 -17.35
C TRP A 204 -18.35 -12.33 -15.95
N ASP A 205 -19.12 -12.69 -14.92
CA ASP A 205 -18.70 -12.77 -13.52
C ASP A 205 -18.35 -14.21 -13.08
N ALA A 206 -18.36 -15.17 -14.01
CA ALA A 206 -18.09 -16.56 -13.71
C ALA A 206 -16.62 -16.78 -13.30
N ILE A 207 -16.42 -17.63 -12.30
CA ILE A 207 -15.10 -18.03 -11.80
C ILE A 207 -14.65 -19.32 -12.49
N ASP A 208 -13.41 -19.35 -12.97
CA ASP A 208 -12.77 -20.57 -13.43
C ASP A 208 -12.50 -21.48 -12.22
N PRO A 209 -13.12 -22.67 -12.14
CA PRO A 209 -12.94 -23.57 -11.00
C PRO A 209 -11.50 -24.10 -10.88
N LYS A 210 -10.70 -24.07 -11.95
CA LYS A 210 -9.30 -24.54 -11.94
C LYS A 210 -8.35 -23.51 -11.37
N THR A 211 -8.58 -22.24 -11.66
CA THR A 211 -7.64 -21.15 -11.30
C THR A 211 -8.14 -20.30 -10.14
N GLY A 212 -9.43 -20.33 -9.85
CA GLY A 212 -10.08 -19.46 -8.86
C GLY A 212 -10.20 -17.99 -9.30
N ALA A 213 -9.79 -17.66 -10.54
CA ALA A 213 -9.89 -16.33 -11.11
C ALA A 213 -11.16 -16.19 -11.97
N MET A 214 -11.61 -14.96 -12.22
CA MET A 214 -12.70 -14.71 -13.16
C MET A 214 -12.31 -15.12 -14.58
N LEU A 215 -13.26 -15.67 -15.34
CA LEU A 215 -13.03 -16.07 -16.72
C LEU A 215 -12.55 -14.88 -17.57
N GLY A 216 -11.39 -15.04 -18.20
CA GLY A 216 -10.79 -13.99 -19.03
C GLY A 216 -9.98 -12.94 -18.25
N ILE A 217 -9.86 -13.06 -16.93
CA ILE A 217 -9.04 -12.19 -16.08
C ILE A 217 -7.96 -13.03 -15.40
N ASP A 218 -6.69 -12.66 -15.59
CA ASP A 218 -5.59 -13.33 -14.90
C ASP A 218 -5.64 -13.01 -13.39
N LYS A 219 -5.20 -13.96 -12.55
CA LYS A 219 -5.16 -13.78 -11.09
C LYS A 219 -4.43 -12.49 -10.71
N GLY A 220 -5.07 -11.64 -9.91
CA GLY A 220 -4.51 -10.38 -9.42
C GLY A 220 -4.74 -9.18 -10.34
N PHE A 221 -5.40 -9.35 -11.49
CA PHE A 221 -5.84 -8.26 -12.40
C PHE A 221 -7.33 -7.94 -12.26
N ASP A 222 -8.02 -8.54 -11.30
CA ASP A 222 -9.45 -8.43 -11.05
C ASP A 222 -9.82 -7.17 -10.25
N TYR A 223 -9.36 -6.01 -10.70
CA TYR A 223 -9.64 -4.70 -10.11
C TYR A 223 -9.40 -3.58 -11.12
N ALA A 224 -10.11 -2.46 -10.96
CA ALA A 224 -9.81 -1.26 -11.72
C ALA A 224 -8.55 -0.57 -11.21
N LEU A 225 -7.50 -0.57 -12.04
CA LEU A 225 -6.25 0.14 -11.78
C LEU A 225 -6.50 1.63 -11.56
N GLY A 226 -5.88 2.19 -10.53
CA GLY A 226 -6.07 3.59 -10.13
C GLY A 226 -7.27 3.83 -9.22
N ALA A 227 -8.23 2.91 -9.13
CA ALA A 227 -9.39 3.04 -8.24
C ALA A 227 -9.00 2.95 -6.76
N GLY A 228 -7.94 2.22 -6.45
CA GLY A 228 -7.43 2.04 -5.09
C GLY A 228 -6.50 3.15 -4.60
N VAL A 229 -6.10 4.10 -5.45
CA VAL A 229 -5.10 5.14 -5.10
C VAL A 229 -5.59 6.06 -3.96
N LYS A 230 -6.91 6.25 -3.85
CA LYS A 230 -7.54 7.03 -2.76
C LYS A 230 -7.80 6.22 -1.49
N GLN A 231 -7.62 4.91 -1.51
CA GLN A 231 -7.78 4.05 -0.32
C GLN A 231 -6.55 4.19 0.59
N SER A 232 -6.74 4.12 1.91
CA SER A 232 -5.64 4.27 2.86
C SER A 232 -4.59 3.18 2.62
N PHE A 233 -3.31 3.56 2.60
CA PHE A 233 -2.20 2.61 2.52
C PHE A 233 -2.11 1.73 3.76
N GLN A 234 -2.70 2.22 4.85
CA GLN A 234 -2.78 1.58 6.15
C GLN A 234 -3.24 0.13 6.02
N ARG A 235 -4.31 -0.12 5.24
CA ARG A 235 -4.82 -1.47 4.99
C ARG A 235 -3.81 -2.41 4.33
N LEU A 236 -3.02 -1.89 3.38
CA LEU A 236 -1.99 -2.68 2.70
C LEU A 236 -0.82 -3.02 3.61
N ILE A 237 -0.39 -2.05 4.41
CA ILE A 237 0.66 -2.24 5.41
C ILE A 237 0.17 -3.21 6.47
N ASP A 238 -1.06 -3.08 6.95
CA ASP A 238 -1.62 -3.91 8.00
C ASP A 238 -1.75 -5.36 7.54
N ASP A 239 -2.33 -5.57 6.35
CA ASP A 239 -2.43 -6.91 5.77
C ASP A 239 -1.05 -7.56 5.56
N LYS A 240 0.00 -6.78 5.25
CA LYS A 240 1.37 -7.31 5.11
C LYS A 240 2.09 -7.49 6.43
N LEU A 241 2.20 -6.45 7.25
CA LEU A 241 2.96 -6.47 8.50
C LEU A 241 2.41 -7.54 9.45
N ILE A 242 1.09 -7.75 9.47
CA ILE A 242 0.48 -8.80 10.30
C ILE A 242 0.87 -10.20 9.80
N ARG A 243 1.05 -10.39 8.49
CA ARG A 243 1.32 -11.71 7.87
C ARG A 243 2.81 -12.01 7.73
N LEU A 244 3.66 -11.00 7.72
CA LEU A 244 5.11 -11.16 7.68
C LEU A 244 5.63 -11.43 9.08
N ASN A 245 6.59 -12.35 9.20
CA ASN A 245 7.32 -12.49 10.45
C ASN A 245 8.02 -11.18 10.83
N ALA A 246 8.26 -10.97 12.13
CA ALA A 246 8.74 -9.69 12.63
C ALA A 246 10.04 -9.18 11.96
N PRO A 247 11.09 -9.99 11.69
CA PRO A 247 12.29 -9.52 11.00
C PRO A 247 12.03 -9.00 9.58
N ILE A 248 11.20 -9.68 8.79
CA ILE A 248 10.88 -9.25 7.41
C ILE A 248 10.00 -8.00 7.45
N GLY A 249 9.00 -7.96 8.34
CA GLY A 249 8.14 -6.78 8.51
C GLY A 249 8.92 -5.53 8.93
N ALA A 250 9.88 -5.69 9.84
CA ALA A 250 10.75 -4.60 10.30
C ALA A 250 11.71 -4.11 9.20
N ALA A 251 12.30 -5.01 8.42
CA ALA A 251 13.15 -4.64 7.29
C ALA A 251 12.38 -3.91 6.18
N MET A 252 11.13 -4.32 5.92
CA MET A 252 10.23 -3.62 4.99
C MET A 252 9.91 -2.20 5.49
N TRP A 253 9.73 -2.02 6.80
CA TRP A 253 9.41 -0.72 7.41
C TRP A 253 10.55 0.31 7.25
N GLU A 254 11.80 -0.07 7.49
CA GLU A 254 12.95 0.85 7.34
C GLU A 254 13.04 1.46 5.94
N ALA A 255 12.71 0.69 4.90
CA ALA A 255 12.70 1.17 3.52
C ALA A 255 11.56 2.16 3.19
N LEU A 256 10.52 2.23 4.04
CA LEU A 256 9.27 2.97 3.79
C LEU A 256 9.01 4.10 4.79
N LYS A 257 9.79 4.18 5.88
CA LYS A 257 9.59 5.02 7.06
C LYS A 257 9.11 6.46 6.77
N PRO A 258 9.69 7.24 5.83
CA PRO A 258 9.29 8.64 5.64
C PRO A 258 7.87 8.82 5.08
N THR A 259 7.45 7.99 4.14
CA THR A 259 6.12 8.13 3.50
C THR A 259 5.02 7.63 4.41
N LEU A 260 5.28 6.60 5.20
CA LEU A 260 4.27 5.95 6.01
C LEU A 260 3.98 6.67 7.32
N LEU A 261 4.95 7.41 7.84
CA LEU A 261 4.75 8.19 9.06
C LEU A 261 3.64 9.22 8.88
N GLN A 262 3.63 9.92 7.73
CA GLN A 262 2.60 10.90 7.41
C GLN A 262 1.22 10.27 7.25
N GLU A 263 1.12 9.13 6.56
CA GLU A 263 -0.16 8.44 6.40
C GLU A 263 -0.72 7.92 7.72
N ARG A 264 0.14 7.41 8.62
CA ARG A 264 -0.26 7.01 9.98
C ARG A 264 -0.79 8.17 10.79
N LEU A 265 -0.13 9.32 10.74
CA LEU A 265 -0.61 10.53 11.42
C LEU A 265 -1.98 10.94 10.88
N VAL A 266 -2.16 10.98 9.56
CA VAL A 266 -3.44 11.32 8.92
C VAL A 266 -4.55 10.33 9.28
N ALA A 267 -4.23 9.04 9.46
CA ALA A 267 -5.20 8.03 9.90
C ALA A 267 -5.52 8.13 11.40
N TRP A 268 -4.52 8.42 12.23
CA TRP A 268 -4.65 8.43 13.69
C TRP A 268 -5.28 9.71 14.24
N GLN A 269 -4.88 10.88 13.75
CA GLN A 269 -5.32 12.17 14.28
C GLN A 269 -6.86 12.31 14.33
N PRO A 270 -7.63 11.92 13.29
CA PRO A 270 -9.10 11.97 13.36
C PRO A 270 -9.69 11.07 14.45
N VAL A 271 -9.10 9.88 14.69
CA VAL A 271 -9.54 8.96 15.74
C VAL A 271 -9.24 9.56 17.11
N ALA A 272 -8.05 10.11 17.30
CA ALA A 272 -7.65 10.77 18.53
C ALA A 272 -8.55 12.00 18.82
N ASP A 273 -8.69 12.90 17.84
CA ASP A 273 -9.50 14.12 17.94
C ASP A 273 -10.97 13.79 18.25
N ALA A 274 -11.54 12.78 17.59
CA ALA A 274 -12.91 12.31 17.88
C ALA A 274 -13.05 11.71 19.29
N THR A 275 -12.02 10.99 19.77
CA THR A 275 -12.00 10.42 21.12
C THR A 275 -11.93 11.52 22.18
N PHE A 276 -11.07 12.53 21.98
CA PHE A 276 -10.95 13.69 22.86
C PHE A 276 -12.25 14.50 22.92
N ALA A 277 -12.86 14.76 21.76
CA ALA A 277 -14.08 15.56 21.68
C ALA A 277 -15.30 14.84 22.28
N SER A 278 -15.43 13.53 22.03
CA SER A 278 -16.61 12.77 22.45
C SER A 278 -16.49 12.12 23.82
N MET A 279 -15.28 11.93 24.34
CA MET A 279 -14.98 11.14 25.54
C MET A 279 -15.60 9.72 25.51
N ARG A 280 -15.73 9.17 24.30
CA ARG A 280 -16.25 7.83 24.01
C ARG A 280 -15.29 7.07 23.11
N SER A 281 -15.31 5.75 23.22
CA SER A 281 -14.53 4.83 22.39
C SER A 281 -15.49 4.02 21.53
N GLN A 282 -15.11 3.80 20.28
CA GLN A 282 -15.78 2.98 19.29
C GLN A 282 -15.09 1.61 19.12
N GLY A 283 -13.96 1.39 19.80
CA GLY A 283 -13.14 0.19 19.69
C GLY A 283 -12.32 0.16 18.40
N ILE A 284 -12.07 1.33 17.80
CA ILE A 284 -11.25 1.48 16.60
C ILE A 284 -9.79 1.28 16.98
N ALA A 285 -9.12 0.37 16.28
CA ALA A 285 -7.70 0.12 16.38
C ALA A 285 -6.97 0.77 15.20
N THR A 286 -5.88 1.48 15.47
CA THR A 286 -5.03 2.11 14.45
C THR A 286 -3.58 1.68 14.67
N LEU A 287 -2.89 1.35 13.59
CA LEU A 287 -1.44 1.13 13.61
C LEU A 287 -0.74 2.47 13.83
N VAL A 288 -0.01 2.59 14.94
CA VAL A 288 0.70 3.82 15.30
C VAL A 288 2.21 3.68 15.17
N HIS A 289 2.75 2.46 15.17
CA HIS A 289 4.18 2.24 15.07
C HIS A 289 4.52 0.87 14.47
N THR A 290 5.78 0.69 14.08
CA THR A 290 6.35 -0.59 13.65
C THR A 290 7.74 -0.71 14.22
N LEU A 291 8.00 -1.83 14.88
CA LEU A 291 9.25 -2.08 15.58
C LEU A 291 10.41 -2.11 14.59
N GLU A 292 11.49 -1.39 14.91
CA GLU A 292 12.71 -1.37 14.12
C GLU A 292 13.43 -2.73 14.13
N PRO A 293 14.17 -3.10 13.07
CA PRO A 293 14.91 -4.36 13.01
C PRO A 293 15.83 -4.59 14.22
N ALA A 294 16.50 -3.53 14.68
CA ALA A 294 17.37 -3.58 15.85
C ALA A 294 16.58 -3.95 17.12
N THR A 295 15.39 -3.37 17.31
CA THR A 295 14.51 -3.68 18.44
C THR A 295 13.99 -5.12 18.35
N VAL A 296 13.60 -5.59 17.17
CA VAL A 296 13.18 -6.99 16.97
C VAL A 296 14.32 -7.96 17.27
N ALA A 297 15.54 -7.68 16.81
CA ALA A 297 16.71 -8.51 17.06
C ALA A 297 17.12 -8.53 18.54
N ALA A 298 17.07 -7.37 19.21
CA ALA A 298 17.30 -7.26 20.66
C ALA A 298 16.20 -8.00 21.45
N LEU A 299 14.94 -7.88 21.01
CA LEU A 299 13.81 -8.78 21.27
C LEU A 299 14.23 -10.24 21.41
N GLN A 300 14.65 -10.76 20.27
CA GLN A 300 14.98 -12.15 20.08
C GLN A 300 16.19 -12.60 20.93
N SER A 301 17.19 -11.74 21.11
CA SER A 301 18.36 -12.06 21.97
C SER A 301 17.99 -12.16 23.45
N GLN A 302 16.91 -11.51 23.89
CA GLN A 302 16.32 -11.66 25.22
C GLN A 302 15.37 -12.87 25.33
N GLY A 303 15.28 -13.71 24.29
CA GLY A 303 14.40 -14.88 24.24
C GLY A 303 12.94 -14.54 23.94
N VAL A 304 12.66 -13.34 23.44
CA VAL A 304 11.31 -12.86 23.14
C VAL A 304 11.11 -12.86 21.62
N VAL A 305 10.30 -13.77 21.11
CA VAL A 305 9.98 -13.88 19.68
C VAL A 305 8.64 -13.23 19.41
N LEU A 306 8.61 -12.27 18.49
CA LEU A 306 7.40 -11.56 18.10
C LEU A 306 6.72 -12.24 16.91
N GLU A 307 5.39 -12.30 16.92
CA GLU A 307 4.62 -12.81 15.78
C GLU A 307 4.72 -11.86 14.58
N ASN A 308 4.64 -10.56 14.84
CA ASN A 308 4.84 -9.50 13.85
C ASN A 308 5.42 -8.22 14.50
N ALA A 309 5.82 -7.26 13.66
CA ALA A 309 6.42 -6.01 14.09
C ALA A 309 5.40 -4.85 14.26
N ALA A 310 4.11 -5.09 14.06
CA ALA A 310 3.09 -4.04 14.08
C ALA A 310 2.76 -3.59 15.52
N VAL A 311 2.61 -2.29 15.75
CA VAL A 311 2.20 -1.73 17.06
C VAL A 311 0.94 -0.89 16.89
N TRP A 312 -0.12 -1.33 17.54
CA TRP A 312 -1.45 -0.77 17.45
C TRP A 312 -1.83 -0.01 18.72
N ILE A 313 -2.80 0.88 18.62
CA ILE A 313 -3.51 1.44 19.77
C ILE A 313 -4.99 1.46 19.44
N ARG A 314 -5.87 1.28 20.44
CA ARG A 314 -7.29 1.56 20.27
C ARG A 314 -7.68 2.87 20.92
N ASP A 315 -8.74 3.46 20.41
CA ASP A 315 -9.41 4.58 21.07
C ASP A 315 -9.88 4.24 22.51
N THR A 316 -10.04 2.95 22.85
CA THR A 316 -10.34 2.49 24.21
C THR A 316 -9.18 2.76 25.16
N GLU A 317 -7.96 2.40 24.79
CA GLU A 317 -6.74 2.68 25.57
C GLU A 317 -6.48 4.18 25.67
N LEU A 318 -6.67 4.92 24.56
CA LEU A 318 -6.57 6.37 24.56
C LEU A 318 -7.56 7.01 25.54
N LEU A 319 -8.83 6.57 25.50
CA LEU A 319 -9.87 7.05 26.38
C LEU A 319 -9.57 6.76 27.85
N HIS A 320 -9.03 5.58 28.16
CA HIS A 320 -8.57 5.27 29.51
C HIS A 320 -7.45 6.20 29.96
N ALA A 321 -6.46 6.45 29.10
CA ALA A 321 -5.34 7.33 29.43
C ALA A 321 -5.79 8.76 29.77
N ILE A 322 -6.63 9.38 28.94
CA ILE A 322 -7.10 10.76 29.14
C ILE A 322 -8.14 10.89 30.27
N ARG A 323 -8.83 9.80 30.64
CA ARG A 323 -9.74 9.80 31.81
C ARG A 323 -8.98 9.87 33.13
N HIS A 324 -7.75 9.35 33.18
CA HIS A 324 -6.92 9.33 34.38
C HIS A 324 -6.29 10.69 34.75
N ASP A 325 -6.42 11.70 33.89
CA ASP A 325 -6.07 13.11 34.19
C ASP A 325 -6.77 13.65 35.45
N LYS A 326 -7.87 13.02 35.87
CA LYS A 326 -8.61 13.35 37.09
C LYS A 326 -7.94 12.97 38.42
N THR A 327 -6.77 12.32 38.43
CA THR A 327 -6.16 11.79 39.67
C THR A 327 -5.04 12.65 40.29
N GLY A 328 -4.74 13.83 39.75
CA GLY A 328 -3.94 14.86 40.43
C GLY A 328 -2.44 14.59 40.60
N ARG A 329 -1.88 13.54 39.98
CA ARG A 329 -0.47 13.15 40.16
C ARG A 329 0.54 13.77 39.17
N GLY A 330 0.11 14.68 38.29
CA GLY A 330 1.01 15.31 37.30
C GLY A 330 1.73 14.31 36.38
N ALA A 331 1.15 13.11 36.22
CA ALA A 331 1.65 11.98 35.44
C ALA A 331 0.90 11.80 34.11
N ALA A 332 -0.05 12.68 33.82
CA ALA A 332 -0.86 12.70 32.62
C ALA A 332 -0.03 13.02 31.38
N ILE A 333 -0.17 12.23 30.32
CA ILE A 333 0.40 12.56 29.02
C ILE A 333 -0.51 13.60 28.35
N PRO A 334 0.03 14.74 27.88
CA PRO A 334 -0.76 15.76 27.21
C PRO A 334 -1.46 15.24 25.94
N HIS A 335 -2.61 15.81 25.60
CA HIS A 335 -3.38 15.41 24.42
C HIS A 335 -2.57 15.54 23.13
N GLU A 336 -1.72 16.57 23.00
CA GLU A 336 -0.86 16.75 21.83
C GLU A 336 0.13 15.60 21.64
N VAL A 337 0.63 15.02 22.74
CA VAL A 337 1.53 13.86 22.68
C VAL A 337 0.78 12.62 22.22
N TRP A 338 -0.45 12.40 22.70
CA TRP A 338 -1.30 11.32 22.19
C TRP A 338 -1.70 11.52 20.73
N ARG A 339 -1.98 12.75 20.32
CA ARG A 339 -2.35 13.11 18.96
C ARG A 339 -1.21 12.88 17.97
N GLU A 340 0.02 13.19 18.39
CA GLU A 340 1.25 13.02 17.59
C GLU A 340 1.97 11.68 17.85
N LEU A 341 1.32 10.74 18.53
CA LEU A 341 1.93 9.49 18.99
C LEU A 341 2.70 8.72 17.89
N PRO A 342 2.19 8.57 16.65
CA PRO A 342 2.96 7.92 15.59
C PRO A 342 4.32 8.57 15.29
N ALA A 343 4.35 9.91 15.24
CA ALA A 343 5.58 10.69 14.99
C ALA A 343 6.58 10.56 16.14
N LEU A 344 6.07 10.55 17.37
CA LEU A 344 6.88 10.50 18.57
C LEU A 344 7.43 9.09 18.84
N LEU A 345 6.65 8.03 18.61
CA LEU A 345 7.12 6.65 18.72
C LEU A 345 8.24 6.34 17.73
N ALA A 346 8.22 6.93 16.53
CA ALA A 346 9.28 6.75 15.53
C ALA A 346 10.67 7.30 15.97
N GLN A 347 10.69 8.13 17.01
CA GLN A 347 11.89 8.74 17.59
C GLN A 347 12.14 8.27 19.03
N ALA A 348 11.28 7.41 19.56
CA ALA A 348 11.31 6.98 20.95
C ALA A 348 12.44 5.98 21.21
N THR A 349 12.94 5.96 22.44
CA THR A 349 13.92 4.96 22.88
C THR A 349 13.20 3.72 23.43
N PRO A 350 13.39 2.52 22.85
CA PRO A 350 12.77 1.30 23.31
C PRO A 350 13.57 0.65 24.47
N TYR A 351 12.83 0.11 25.43
CA TYR A 351 13.34 -0.66 26.56
C TYR A 351 12.49 -1.91 26.77
N TRP A 352 13.11 -2.98 27.24
CA TRP A 352 12.42 -4.18 27.72
C TRP A 352 12.22 -4.10 29.24
N ASP A 353 10.97 -4.16 29.72
CA ASP A 353 10.68 -4.34 31.14
C ASP A 353 10.78 -5.84 31.50
N LYS A 354 11.88 -6.21 32.17
CA LYS A 354 12.17 -7.60 32.54
C LYS A 354 11.17 -8.19 33.53
N VAL A 355 10.45 -7.35 34.27
CA VAL A 355 9.49 -7.75 35.30
C VAL A 355 8.09 -7.89 34.70
N LYS A 356 7.61 -6.85 34.03
CA LYS A 356 6.26 -6.84 33.44
C LYS A 356 6.18 -7.53 32.08
N LYS A 357 7.32 -7.88 31.47
CA LYS A 357 7.42 -8.54 30.18
C LYS A 357 6.71 -7.75 29.07
N ASN A 358 6.89 -6.43 29.07
CA ASN A 358 6.35 -5.55 28.05
C ASN A 358 7.46 -4.66 27.45
N LEU A 359 7.21 -4.20 26.23
CA LEU A 359 8.05 -3.23 25.55
C LEU A 359 7.68 -1.83 26.02
N ILE A 360 8.67 -1.01 26.33
CA ILE A 360 8.49 0.36 26.79
C ILE A 360 9.10 1.30 25.75
N TYR A 361 8.32 2.26 25.27
CA TYR A 361 8.82 3.38 24.48
C TYR A 361 8.91 4.63 25.35
N ALA A 362 10.10 5.21 25.38
CA ALA A 362 10.41 6.45 26.09
C ALA A 362 10.53 7.61 25.09
N ILE A 363 9.66 8.60 25.23
CA ILE A 363 9.66 9.83 24.44
C ILE A 363 10.19 10.97 25.31
N ASP A 364 11.26 11.63 24.90
CA ASP A 364 11.75 12.82 25.55
C ASP A 364 10.77 13.99 25.34
N LEU A 365 10.25 14.55 26.43
CA LEU A 365 9.33 15.68 26.45
C LEU A 365 9.95 16.89 27.18
N GLY A 366 11.29 16.96 27.22
CA GLY A 366 12.04 18.01 27.89
C GLY A 366 12.35 17.66 29.34
N SER A 367 11.57 18.17 30.29
CA SER A 367 11.83 17.94 31.73
C SER A 367 11.37 16.56 32.21
N LYS A 368 10.48 15.91 31.46
CA LYS A 368 9.93 14.59 31.77
C LYS A 368 10.01 13.68 30.55
N VAL A 369 9.81 12.39 30.80
CA VAL A 369 9.73 11.37 29.74
C VAL A 369 8.30 10.84 29.65
N GLY A 370 7.76 10.83 28.44
CA GLY A 370 6.53 10.09 28.13
C GLY A 370 6.84 8.61 28.02
N LYS A 371 6.37 7.80 28.97
CA LYS A 371 6.58 6.36 29.00
C LYS A 371 5.34 5.62 28.50
N PHE A 372 5.44 4.94 27.37
CA PHE A 372 4.37 4.16 26.76
C PHE A 372 4.66 2.68 26.89
N ALA A 373 3.72 1.92 27.46
CA ALA A 373 3.83 0.48 27.59
C ALA A 373 3.08 -0.23 26.45
N VAL A 374 3.79 -1.14 25.79
CA VAL A 374 3.34 -1.95 24.67
C VAL A 374 3.32 -3.41 25.11
N GLU A 375 2.14 -4.00 25.18
CA GLU A 375 2.00 -5.44 25.32
C GLU A 375 2.30 -6.11 23.99
N ILE A 376 3.08 -7.19 24.02
CA ILE A 376 3.55 -7.90 22.83
C ILE A 376 2.80 -9.22 22.64
N ASN A 377 2.64 -9.66 21.38
CA ASN A 377 1.94 -10.90 21.01
C ASN A 377 0.57 -11.08 21.70
N TYR A 378 -0.18 -10.00 21.86
CA TYR A 378 -1.47 -10.03 22.51
C TYR A 378 -2.59 -10.25 21.50
N ASN A 379 -3.53 -11.14 21.81
CA ASN A 379 -4.71 -11.39 20.98
C ASN A 379 -5.84 -10.40 21.33
N GLU A 380 -6.02 -9.38 20.50
CA GLU A 380 -6.98 -8.31 20.76
C GLU A 380 -8.16 -8.32 19.79
N LYS A 381 -9.35 -7.99 20.30
CA LYS A 381 -10.54 -7.78 19.47
C LYS A 381 -10.76 -6.29 19.25
N GLY A 382 -11.04 -5.90 18.02
CA GLY A 382 -11.25 -4.50 17.68
C GLY A 382 -11.86 -4.32 16.28
N TRP A 383 -12.04 -3.05 15.93
CA TRP A 383 -12.30 -2.64 14.56
C TRP A 383 -10.98 -2.20 13.93
N PHE A 384 -10.46 -3.04 13.03
CA PHE A 384 -9.24 -2.81 12.28
C PHE A 384 -9.66 -2.44 10.85
N ASP A 385 -9.39 -1.20 10.43
CA ASP A 385 -9.78 -0.69 9.10
C ASP A 385 -11.27 -0.91 8.75
N GLY A 386 -12.15 -0.68 9.72
CA GLY A 386 -13.60 -0.85 9.54
C GLY A 386 -14.07 -2.31 9.53
N VAL A 387 -13.18 -3.29 9.73
CA VAL A 387 -13.51 -4.70 9.86
C VAL A 387 -13.38 -5.14 11.31
N ARG A 388 -14.40 -5.81 11.83
CA ARG A 388 -14.34 -6.39 13.17
C ARG A 388 -13.57 -7.71 13.12
N ALA A 389 -12.42 -7.77 13.78
CA ALA A 389 -11.55 -8.94 13.77
C ALA A 389 -10.92 -9.21 15.14
N LYS A 390 -10.23 -10.36 15.24
CA LYS A 390 -9.25 -10.65 16.29
C LYS A 390 -7.87 -10.64 15.65
N LEU A 391 -6.91 -10.00 16.31
CA LEU A 391 -5.55 -9.86 15.81
C LEU A 391 -4.56 -10.16 16.93
N VAL A 392 -3.62 -11.08 16.68
CA VAL A 392 -2.44 -11.26 17.54
C VAL A 392 -1.37 -10.29 17.05
N SER A 393 -1.01 -9.33 17.90
CA SER A 393 -0.07 -8.25 17.55
C SER A 393 0.42 -7.53 18.81
N ASN A 394 1.11 -6.42 18.66
CA ASN A 394 1.59 -5.60 19.77
C ASN A 394 0.68 -4.38 19.94
N PHE A 395 0.37 -4.01 21.19
CA PHE A 395 -0.62 -2.98 21.51
C PHE A 395 -0.11 -2.02 22.57
N VAL A 396 -0.13 -0.72 22.28
CA VAL A 396 0.01 0.34 23.27
C VAL A 396 -1.16 0.23 24.25
N ARG A 397 -0.85 0.02 25.54
CA ARG A 397 -1.85 -0.15 26.61
C ARG A 397 -2.06 1.07 27.48
N THR A 398 -0.97 1.77 27.76
CA THR A 398 -0.99 2.91 28.66
C THR A 398 0.20 3.82 28.37
N GLY A 399 0.04 5.10 28.69
CA GLY A 399 1.09 6.11 28.68
C GLY A 399 1.08 6.90 30.00
N GLY A 400 2.23 7.37 30.44
CA GLY A 400 2.34 8.22 31.62
C GLY A 400 3.67 8.99 31.65
N LEU A 401 3.66 10.20 32.20
CA LEU A 401 4.88 10.96 32.45
C LEU A 401 5.65 10.35 33.62
N VAL A 402 6.96 10.16 33.43
CA VAL A 402 7.90 9.70 34.46
C VAL A 402 9.13 10.60 34.48
N GLU A 403 9.87 10.55 35.58
CA GLU A 403 11.19 11.18 35.64
C GLU A 403 12.20 10.35 34.81
N PRO A 404 13.16 10.96 34.10
CA PRO A 404 14.17 10.23 33.33
C PRO A 404 14.88 9.14 34.17
N ALA A 405 15.15 9.43 35.46
CA ALA A 405 15.79 8.50 36.38
C ALA A 405 15.00 7.19 36.60
N ASN A 406 13.67 7.18 36.42
CA ASN A 406 12.88 5.96 36.55
C ASN A 406 13.25 4.91 35.49
N LEU A 407 13.70 5.34 34.29
CA LEU A 407 14.10 4.42 33.23
C LEU A 407 15.50 3.82 33.44
N LEU A 408 16.25 4.33 34.42
CA LEU A 408 17.54 3.77 34.85
C LEU A 408 17.38 2.63 35.86
N GLU A 409 16.15 2.36 36.32
CA GLU A 409 15.88 1.25 37.22
C GLU A 409 16.31 -0.09 36.60
N PRO A 410 16.93 -1.01 37.37
CA PRO A 410 17.50 -2.26 36.83
C PRO A 410 16.53 -3.17 36.08
N LYS A 411 15.21 -2.95 36.21
CA LYS A 411 14.19 -3.72 35.51
C LYS A 411 14.09 -3.37 34.03
N TYR A 412 14.47 -2.16 33.63
CA TYR A 412 14.44 -1.73 32.23
C TYR A 412 15.77 -2.04 31.55
N PHE A 413 15.71 -2.72 30.42
CA PHE A 413 16.86 -3.05 29.59
C PHE A 413 16.77 -2.27 28.27
N PRO A 414 17.72 -1.35 27.98
CA PRO A 414 17.70 -0.60 26.72
C PRO A 414 17.81 -1.54 25.51
N LEU A 415 17.01 -1.30 24.47
CA LEU A 415 17.01 -2.11 23.24
C LEU A 415 17.70 -1.42 22.05
N ASN A 416 18.20 -0.19 22.24
CA ASN A 416 19.06 0.49 21.28
C ASN A 416 20.52 0.32 21.70
N GLY A 417 21.36 -0.27 20.85
CA GLY A 417 22.82 -0.29 21.02
C GLY A 417 23.41 -1.55 21.64
N THR A 418 23.45 -2.64 20.86
CA THR A 418 24.58 -3.59 20.91
C THR A 418 25.35 -3.53 19.61
#